data_AF-A0A2N2BU44-F1
#
_entry.id   AF-A0A2N2BU44-F1
#
_cell.length_a   1.000
_cell.length_b   1.000
_cell.length_c   1.000
_cell.angle_alpha   90.00
_cell.angle_beta   90.00
_cell.angle_gamma   90.00
#
_symmetry.space_group_name_H-M   'P 1'
#
loop_
_entity.id
_entity.type
_entity.pdbx_description
1 polymer ?
#
loop_
_entity_poly.entity_id
_entity_poly.type
_entity_poly.pdbx_seq_one_letter_code
_entity_poly.pdbx_strand_id
1 'polypeptide(L)'
;MKKSLCLLIITIICIILPFSSCSKEEIHSNSTEQVSANNEQGVINESQVENGIGEGGNQTFQRYKEDVQDNGPIALIVGYDKFDNYIQTYIESVKNQKKPYNDLPTLYKMIQHFNISKEDFLEMVESERKNPIMGCNYTDETIELLFCGDVERMKRDLTHELAWYDNGNVYSFMELWEMSKDEIKSVFDDEDEFDDYKEKAVPYLGKNHQDCMEKLDDIDIKVKMYGGRILGEGDAIFLRYIENIQPLSSPAIDSIIDCEKLSKFIDENIEAKKHEKRPNNDAPYLYQIIDYFNISKKEFTDMVIREREKAYPACDYTNETIELLFCGDVEKMKKGLTHELAWYDNGNVYSFHELWEMSKDEIKSVFDKEGEFDDYKEKVLPYLETNYESYLNKLDYISKRAKG
;
A
#
# COMPACT_ATOMS: atom_id res chain seq x y z
N MET A 1 53.75 -21.76 46.36
CA MET A 1 54.44 -23.03 46.04
C MET A 1 53.84 -24.16 46.86
N LYS A 2 53.63 -25.35 46.23
CA LYS A 2 52.91 -26.58 46.65
C LYS A 2 51.38 -26.51 46.43
N LYS A 3 50.81 -26.95 45.29
CA LYS A 3 50.49 -28.34 44.83
C LYS A 3 49.78 -29.16 45.93
N SER A 4 48.46 -29.36 45.87
CA SER A 4 47.70 -30.34 45.06
C SER A 4 47.95 -31.79 45.48
N LEU A 5 46.94 -32.51 46.03
CA LEU A 5 46.62 -33.91 45.70
C LEU A 5 45.42 -34.52 46.47
N CYS A 6 44.61 -35.28 45.72
CA CYS A 6 43.75 -36.43 46.07
C CYS A 6 42.36 -36.17 46.72
N LEU A 7 41.25 -36.37 45.99
CA LEU A 7 40.56 -37.66 45.73
C LEU A 7 40.03 -38.31 47.04
N LEU A 8 38.72 -38.37 47.31
CA LEU A 8 37.64 -39.17 46.68
C LEU A 8 37.73 -40.67 47.03
N ILE A 9 36.56 -41.29 47.32
CA ILE A 9 36.23 -42.72 47.61
C ILE A 9 35.71 -42.92 49.06
N ILE A 10 34.38 -42.85 49.32
CA ILE A 10 33.34 -43.92 49.25
C ILE A 10 33.26 -44.77 50.53
N THR A 11 32.05 -44.88 51.13
CA THR A 11 31.32 -46.08 51.65
C THR A 11 30.18 -45.57 52.57
N ILE A 12 28.91 -45.41 52.15
CA ILE A 12 27.77 -46.37 52.03
C ILE A 12 27.29 -46.96 53.37
N ILE A 13 25.94 -47.03 53.51
CA ILE A 13 25.05 -47.95 54.29
C ILE A 13 24.20 -47.19 55.35
N CYS A 14 22.86 -47.26 55.46
CA CYS A 14 21.72 -47.80 54.70
C CYS A 14 20.41 -47.45 55.46
N ILE A 15 19.26 -47.79 54.86
CA ILE A 15 17.91 -48.09 55.43
C ILE A 15 17.07 -46.82 55.79
N ILE A 16 15.85 -46.56 55.27
CA ILE A 16 14.66 -47.42 55.13
C ILE A 16 13.72 -46.92 53.99
N LEU A 17 13.30 -47.86 53.12
CA LEU A 17 11.97 -47.91 52.47
C LEU A 17 11.22 -49.15 52.98
N PRO A 18 9.88 -49.17 52.92
CA PRO A 18 9.17 -50.07 51.96
C PRO A 18 7.94 -49.39 51.29
N PHE A 19 7.63 -49.61 49.99
CA PHE A 19 6.82 -50.69 49.36
C PHE A 19 5.41 -50.87 49.99
N SER A 20 4.23 -51.01 49.35
CA SER A 20 3.69 -51.22 47.98
C SER A 20 2.16 -50.92 48.04
N SER A 21 1.40 -50.61 46.98
CA SER A 21 0.59 -51.53 46.12
C SER A 21 -0.50 -50.66 45.41
N CYS A 22 -0.70 -50.62 44.09
CA CYS A 22 -1.34 -51.55 43.14
C CYS A 22 -2.89 -51.62 43.20
N SER A 23 -3.58 -51.08 42.17
CA SER A 23 -4.74 -51.70 41.51
C SER A 23 -5.05 -51.05 40.14
N LYS A 24 -5.30 -51.90 39.14
CA LYS A 24 -5.76 -51.63 37.76
C LYS A 24 -7.28 -51.89 37.62
N GLU A 25 -7.83 -51.46 36.46
CA GLU A 25 -8.93 -52.09 35.68
C GLU A 25 -10.39 -51.81 36.13
N GLU A 26 -11.44 -51.56 35.31
CA GLU A 26 -11.84 -51.82 33.89
C GLU A 26 -13.00 -50.84 33.44
N ILE A 27 -13.05 -50.34 32.18
CA ILE A 27 -13.92 -50.68 31.00
C ILE A 27 -15.37 -50.11 30.93
N HIS A 28 -15.66 -49.31 29.89
CA HIS A 28 -16.71 -49.49 28.84
C HIS A 28 -16.74 -48.28 27.88
N SER A 29 -16.21 -48.37 26.64
CA SER A 29 -16.87 -48.74 25.36
C SER A 29 -17.85 -47.71 24.77
N ASN A 30 -17.48 -47.13 23.62
CA ASN A 30 -18.24 -47.35 22.38
C ASN A 30 -17.41 -47.04 21.12
N SER A 31 -17.48 -47.99 20.20
CA SER A 31 -17.02 -48.10 18.81
C SER A 31 -17.61 -46.99 17.91
N THR A 32 -17.07 -46.65 16.74
CA THR A 32 -17.01 -47.53 15.54
C THR A 32 -16.05 -46.97 14.47
N GLU A 33 -15.48 -47.93 13.75
CA GLU A 33 -14.51 -47.91 12.67
C GLU A 33 -14.89 -47.06 11.44
N GLN A 34 -13.88 -46.57 10.71
CA GLN A 34 -13.70 -47.02 9.33
C GLN A 34 -12.23 -46.99 8.88
N VAL A 35 -11.81 -48.14 8.37
CA VAL A 35 -10.50 -48.47 7.79
C VAL A 35 -10.55 -48.22 6.28
N SER A 36 -9.47 -47.67 5.71
CA SER A 36 -8.90 -48.22 4.47
C SER A 36 -7.49 -47.66 4.20
N ALA A 37 -6.53 -48.58 4.21
CA ALA A 37 -5.24 -48.43 3.56
C ALA A 37 -5.33 -49.04 2.15
N ASN A 38 -4.74 -48.40 1.14
CA ASN A 38 -3.67 -48.98 0.31
C ASN A 38 -3.29 -48.13 -0.92
N ASN A 39 -1.97 -47.98 -1.07
CA ASN A 39 -1.13 -47.98 -2.26
C ASN A 39 -1.07 -46.77 -3.23
N GLU A 40 0.12 -46.15 -3.20
CA GLU A 40 1.05 -45.91 -4.32
C GLU A 40 0.47 -45.52 -5.69
N GLN A 41 0.61 -44.25 -6.08
CA GLN A 41 1.53 -43.83 -7.16
C GLN A 41 1.35 -42.34 -7.52
N GLY A 42 2.44 -41.59 -7.32
CA GLY A 42 2.89 -40.52 -8.21
C GLY A 42 2.00 -39.29 -8.42
N VAL A 43 2.19 -38.26 -7.58
CA VAL A 43 2.22 -36.87 -8.03
C VAL A 43 3.30 -36.15 -7.23
N ILE A 44 4.33 -35.67 -7.92
CA ILE A 44 5.36 -34.78 -7.38
C ILE A 44 4.66 -33.44 -7.10
N ASN A 45 4.39 -33.12 -5.84
CA ASN A 45 4.04 -31.76 -5.44
C ASN A 45 5.32 -31.03 -5.06
N GLU A 46 5.85 -30.28 -6.03
CA GLU A 46 6.72 -29.13 -5.79
C GLU A 46 5.91 -28.08 -5.02
N SER A 47 5.85 -28.18 -3.69
CA SER A 47 5.25 -27.13 -2.88
C SER A 47 5.76 -27.14 -1.44
N GLN A 48 7.08 -27.15 -1.22
CA GLN A 48 7.67 -26.77 0.08
C GLN A 48 9.05 -26.13 -0.14
N VAL A 49 9.03 -24.89 -0.63
CA VAL A 49 10.08 -23.90 -0.29
C VAL A 49 9.42 -22.91 0.68
N GLU A 50 9.02 -23.42 1.86
CA GLU A 50 8.75 -22.57 3.02
C GLU A 50 10.06 -22.53 3.82
N ASN A 51 10.92 -21.57 3.49
CA ASN A 51 11.98 -21.19 4.41
C ASN A 51 11.34 -20.36 5.53
N GLY A 52 11.54 -20.82 6.76
CA GLY A 52 10.86 -20.36 7.97
C GLY A 52 10.86 -18.84 8.14
N ILE A 53 9.67 -18.27 8.04
CA ILE A 53 9.36 -16.91 8.48
C ILE A 53 9.04 -17.01 9.97
N GLY A 54 9.92 -16.49 10.83
CA GLY A 54 9.70 -16.46 12.28
C GLY A 54 8.52 -15.56 12.65
N GLU A 55 7.60 -16.08 13.47
CA GLU A 55 6.36 -15.42 13.95
C GLU A 55 6.62 -14.26 14.98
N GLY A 56 7.73 -13.53 14.89
CA GLY A 56 8.22 -12.70 15.99
C GLY A 56 7.93 -11.19 15.95
N GLY A 57 7.51 -10.61 14.82
CA GLY A 57 7.37 -9.15 14.71
C GLY A 57 6.41 -8.71 13.62
N ASN A 58 5.83 -7.51 13.78
CA ASN A 58 5.00 -6.92 12.75
C ASN A 58 5.89 -6.48 11.57
N GLN A 59 5.90 -7.28 10.51
CA GLN A 59 6.76 -7.11 9.33
C GLN A 59 6.57 -5.76 8.63
N THR A 60 5.43 -5.10 8.84
CA THR A 60 5.14 -3.76 8.28
C THR A 60 6.06 -2.64 8.80
N PHE A 61 6.74 -2.85 9.93
CA PHE A 61 7.73 -1.91 10.49
C PHE A 61 9.19 -2.25 10.13
N GLN A 62 9.42 -3.35 9.42
CA GLN A 62 10.76 -3.80 9.09
C GLN A 62 11.30 -3.04 7.89
N ARG A 63 12.56 -2.62 7.99
CA ARG A 63 13.29 -2.00 6.88
C ARG A 63 14.25 -3.00 6.24
N TYR A 64 14.84 -3.87 7.06
CA TYR A 64 15.84 -4.84 6.61
C TYR A 64 15.39 -6.27 6.87
N LYS A 65 15.81 -7.20 6.01
CA LYS A 65 15.59 -8.66 6.16
C LYS A 65 16.11 -9.22 7.48
N GLU A 66 17.07 -8.52 8.09
CA GLU A 66 17.67 -8.90 9.39
C GLU A 66 16.93 -8.35 10.61
N ASP A 67 16.03 -7.36 10.46
CA ASP A 67 15.30 -6.79 11.61
C ASP A 67 14.41 -7.82 12.34
N VAL A 68 14.14 -8.97 11.70
CA VAL A 68 13.42 -10.14 12.25
C VAL A 68 14.34 -11.22 12.84
N GLN A 69 15.65 -11.07 12.64
CA GLN A 69 16.64 -12.10 12.93
C GLN A 69 17.21 -11.93 14.34
N ASP A 70 17.48 -13.08 14.97
CA ASP A 70 17.94 -13.14 16.35
C ASP A 70 19.37 -12.61 16.51
N ASN A 71 19.55 -11.61 17.38
CA ASN A 71 20.85 -11.04 17.73
C ASN A 71 21.69 -11.95 18.66
N GLY A 72 21.20 -13.14 19.01
CA GLY A 72 21.85 -14.16 19.84
C GLY A 72 23.33 -14.41 19.51
N PRO A 73 23.74 -14.53 18.22
CA PRO A 73 25.15 -14.72 17.87
C PRO A 73 26.07 -13.59 18.38
N ILE A 74 25.58 -12.34 18.40
CA ILE A 74 26.35 -11.22 18.96
C ILE A 74 26.57 -11.44 20.45
N ALA A 75 25.51 -11.78 21.19
CA ALA A 75 25.58 -12.02 22.64
C ALA A 75 26.54 -13.16 22.99
N LEU A 76 26.60 -14.21 22.18
CA LEU A 76 27.53 -15.33 22.36
C LEU A 76 28.99 -14.94 22.08
N ILE A 77 29.24 -14.06 21.11
CA ILE A 77 30.59 -13.56 20.79
C ILE A 77 31.11 -12.62 21.88
N VAL A 78 30.28 -11.66 22.31
CA VAL A 78 30.75 -10.55 23.19
C VAL A 78 30.47 -10.80 24.67
N GLY A 79 29.61 -11.77 24.98
CA GLY A 79 29.07 -12.06 26.31
C GLY A 79 27.78 -11.27 26.61
N TYR A 80 26.81 -11.94 27.26
CA TYR A 80 25.50 -11.38 27.60
C TYR A 80 25.57 -10.06 28.36
N ASP A 81 26.47 -9.92 29.34
CA ASP A 81 26.60 -8.67 30.11
C ASP A 81 26.91 -7.45 29.22
N LYS A 82 27.77 -7.61 28.21
CA LYS A 82 28.10 -6.51 27.29
C LYS A 82 26.98 -6.25 26.31
N PHE A 83 26.37 -7.30 25.81
CA PHE A 83 25.22 -7.23 24.91
C PHE A 83 24.04 -6.52 25.57
N ASP A 84 23.63 -6.93 26.77
CA ASP A 84 22.50 -6.35 27.50
C ASP A 84 22.72 -4.87 27.81
N ASN A 85 23.94 -4.49 28.20
CA ASN A 85 24.29 -3.08 28.43
C ASN A 85 24.16 -2.24 27.15
N TYR A 86 24.57 -2.78 26.00
CA TYR A 86 24.40 -2.11 24.71
C TYR A 86 22.91 -1.97 24.36
N ILE A 87 22.12 -3.05 24.49
CA ILE A 87 20.70 -3.04 24.21
C ILE A 87 19.96 -2.03 25.09
N GLN A 88 20.22 -1.99 26.40
CA GLN A 88 19.60 -1.01 27.30
C GLN A 88 19.95 0.42 26.89
N THR A 89 21.23 0.70 26.61
CA THR A 89 21.67 2.03 26.16
C THR A 89 21.02 2.41 24.83
N TYR A 90 20.94 1.46 23.89
CA TYR A 90 20.32 1.67 22.59
C TYR A 90 18.81 1.92 22.71
N ILE A 91 18.09 1.09 23.45
CA ILE A 91 16.65 1.26 23.73
C ILE A 91 16.39 2.62 24.37
N GLU A 92 17.17 3.02 25.38
CA GLU A 92 17.04 4.34 26.00
C GLU A 92 17.28 5.48 25.01
N SER A 93 18.25 5.32 24.10
CA SER A 93 18.57 6.32 23.09
C SER A 93 17.48 6.49 22.02
N VAL A 94 16.71 5.44 21.71
CA VAL A 94 15.68 5.45 20.66
C VAL A 94 14.25 5.56 21.20
N LYS A 95 14.03 5.46 22.53
CA LYS A 95 12.71 5.36 23.18
C LYS A 95 11.69 6.45 22.80
N ASN A 96 12.15 7.60 22.32
CA ASN A 96 11.31 8.74 21.92
C ASN A 96 11.69 9.31 20.54
N GLN A 97 12.47 8.58 19.73
CA GLN A 97 12.93 9.05 18.44
C GLN A 97 12.28 8.23 17.32
N LYS A 98 11.65 8.90 16.34
CA LYS A 98 11.36 8.24 15.05
C LYS A 98 12.71 7.84 14.45
N LYS A 99 12.86 6.57 14.04
CA LYS A 99 14.11 6.11 13.38
C LYS A 99 14.33 6.94 12.11
N PRO A 100 15.50 7.57 11.91
CA PRO A 100 15.75 8.37 10.71
C PRO A 100 15.80 7.48 9.47
N TYR A 101 15.37 7.95 8.29
CA TYR A 101 15.29 7.14 7.06
C TYR A 101 16.63 6.62 6.54
N ASN A 102 17.73 7.26 6.95
CA ASN A 102 19.09 6.87 6.61
C ASN A 102 19.71 5.83 7.57
N ASP A 103 18.92 5.28 8.50
CA ASP A 103 19.42 4.41 9.56
C ASP A 103 20.08 3.13 9.02
N LEU A 104 21.02 2.57 9.78
CA LEU A 104 21.74 1.33 9.43
C LEU A 104 21.05 0.09 10.03
N PRO A 105 21.22 -1.10 9.41
CA PRO A 105 20.80 -2.36 10.00
C PRO A 105 21.31 -2.50 11.45
N THR A 106 20.44 -2.99 12.34
CA THR A 106 20.73 -3.12 13.77
C THR A 106 21.91 -4.04 14.02
N LEU A 107 21.94 -5.18 13.34
CA LEU A 107 23.05 -6.13 13.46
C LEU A 107 24.36 -5.54 12.96
N TYR A 108 24.33 -4.79 11.85
CA TYR A 108 25.52 -4.10 11.34
C TYR A 108 26.08 -3.11 12.37
N LYS A 109 25.23 -2.31 13.02
CA LYS A 109 25.66 -1.39 14.09
C LYS A 109 26.32 -2.14 15.24
N MET A 110 25.79 -3.29 15.64
CA MET A 110 26.37 -4.11 16.71
C MET A 110 27.73 -4.68 16.31
N ILE A 111 27.87 -5.21 15.09
CA ILE A 111 29.14 -5.70 14.55
C ILE A 111 30.20 -4.59 14.59
N GLN A 112 29.84 -3.38 14.15
CA GLN A 112 30.75 -2.22 14.18
C GLN A 112 31.07 -1.79 15.62
N HIS A 113 30.06 -1.71 16.50
CA HIS A 113 30.25 -1.27 17.88
C HIS A 113 31.18 -2.19 18.67
N PHE A 114 31.00 -3.50 18.53
CA PHE A 114 31.81 -4.51 19.23
C PHE A 114 33.08 -4.89 18.47
N ASN A 115 33.30 -4.34 17.27
CA ASN A 115 34.43 -4.64 16.41
C ASN A 115 34.57 -6.16 16.17
N ILE A 116 33.47 -6.81 15.79
CA ILE A 116 33.41 -8.25 15.52
C ILE A 116 33.98 -8.50 14.12
N SER A 117 34.93 -9.44 14.00
CA SER A 117 35.48 -9.82 12.70
C SER A 117 34.50 -10.70 11.92
N LYS A 118 34.65 -10.73 10.58
CA LYS A 118 33.83 -11.60 9.72
C LYS A 118 34.03 -13.07 10.11
N GLU A 119 35.27 -13.43 10.43
CA GLU A 119 35.68 -14.78 10.82
C GLU A 119 35.01 -15.21 12.13
N ASP A 120 35.04 -14.36 13.18
CA ASP A 120 34.40 -14.65 14.46
C ASP A 120 32.87 -14.78 14.31
N PHE A 121 32.27 -13.91 13.50
CA PHE A 121 30.83 -13.97 13.22
C PHE A 121 30.44 -15.25 12.48
N LEU A 122 31.19 -15.62 11.44
CA LEU A 122 30.99 -16.86 10.68
C LEU A 122 31.15 -18.11 11.55
N GLU A 123 32.18 -18.16 12.39
CA GLU A 123 32.39 -19.29 13.30
C GLU A 123 31.20 -19.48 14.25
N MET A 124 30.67 -18.37 14.79
CA MET A 124 29.49 -18.41 15.65
C MET A 124 28.23 -18.84 14.90
N VAL A 125 27.96 -18.27 13.71
CA VAL A 125 26.80 -18.64 12.90
C VAL A 125 26.86 -20.11 12.47
N GLU A 126 28.02 -20.61 12.06
CA GLU A 126 28.25 -22.03 11.74
C GLU A 126 28.01 -22.94 12.96
N SER A 127 28.43 -22.51 14.14
CA SER A 127 28.18 -23.25 15.39
C SER A 127 26.68 -23.34 15.69
N GLU A 128 25.96 -22.22 15.60
CA GLU A 128 24.49 -22.19 15.81
C GLU A 128 23.73 -22.94 14.72
N ARG A 129 24.17 -22.94 13.46
CA ARG A 129 23.57 -23.76 12.39
C ARG A 129 23.69 -25.27 12.69
N LYS A 130 24.81 -25.70 13.29
CA LYS A 130 25.08 -27.11 13.63
C LYS A 130 24.39 -27.56 14.91
N ASN A 131 24.31 -26.67 15.91
CA ASN A 131 23.66 -26.90 17.19
C ASN A 131 22.84 -25.65 17.56
N PRO A 132 21.62 -25.52 17.04
CA PRO A 132 20.82 -24.32 17.26
C PRO A 132 20.41 -24.24 18.74
N ILE A 133 20.98 -23.26 19.45
CA ILE A 133 20.59 -22.93 20.81
C ILE A 133 19.60 -21.77 20.76
N MET A 134 19.83 -20.78 19.89
CA MET A 134 19.04 -19.56 19.80
C MET A 134 18.30 -19.37 18.46
N GLY A 135 18.55 -20.23 17.46
CA GLY A 135 17.83 -20.20 16.18
C GLY A 135 18.37 -19.12 15.24
N CYS A 136 19.62 -19.31 14.81
CA CYS A 136 20.31 -18.40 13.89
C CYS A 136 20.02 -18.76 12.42
N ASN A 137 19.34 -17.87 11.68
CA ASN A 137 18.95 -18.09 10.28
C ASN A 137 19.65 -17.15 9.27
N TYR A 138 20.78 -16.53 9.63
CA TYR A 138 21.55 -15.71 8.68
C TYR A 138 22.00 -16.55 7.48
N THR A 139 21.72 -16.10 6.25
CA THR A 139 22.25 -16.71 5.03
C THR A 139 23.69 -16.26 4.77
N ASP A 140 24.47 -17.03 4.01
CA ASP A 140 25.83 -16.62 3.65
C ASP A 140 25.84 -15.28 2.91
N GLU A 141 24.85 -15.06 2.04
CA GLU A 141 24.63 -13.77 1.37
C GLU A 141 24.41 -12.62 2.36
N THR A 142 23.57 -12.82 3.39
CA THR A 142 23.33 -11.81 4.43
C THR A 142 24.64 -11.44 5.13
N ILE A 143 25.45 -12.45 5.48
CA ILE A 143 26.74 -12.23 6.12
C ILE A 143 27.70 -11.52 5.16
N GLU A 144 27.75 -11.90 3.89
CA GLU A 144 28.58 -11.20 2.90
C GLU A 144 28.21 -9.72 2.78
N LEU A 145 26.92 -9.39 2.74
CA LEU A 145 26.45 -8.01 2.66
C LEU A 145 26.82 -7.19 3.91
N LEU A 146 26.67 -7.76 5.11
CA LEU A 146 27.04 -7.08 6.37
C LEU A 146 28.53 -6.73 6.46
N PHE A 147 29.40 -7.49 5.77
CA PHE A 147 30.84 -7.31 5.78
C PHE A 147 31.43 -6.82 4.45
N CYS A 148 30.60 -6.41 3.48
CA CYS A 148 31.08 -6.05 2.13
C CYS A 148 31.84 -4.72 2.05
N GLY A 149 31.75 -3.87 3.08
CA GLY A 149 32.40 -2.56 3.14
C GLY A 149 31.72 -1.47 2.30
N ASP A 150 30.71 -1.81 1.50
CA ASP A 150 29.88 -0.89 0.72
C ASP A 150 28.51 -0.75 1.40
N VAL A 151 28.34 0.35 2.16
CA VAL A 151 27.14 0.61 2.96
C VAL A 151 25.88 0.73 2.08
N GLU A 152 26.00 1.35 0.91
CA GLU A 152 24.86 1.55 0.01
C GLU A 152 24.40 0.23 -0.59
N ARG A 153 25.34 -0.58 -1.05
CA ARG A 153 25.06 -1.95 -1.50
C ARG A 153 24.42 -2.78 -0.39
N MET A 154 24.99 -2.73 0.81
CA MET A 154 24.45 -3.47 1.96
C MET A 154 23.00 -3.05 2.23
N LYS A 155 22.71 -1.74 2.30
CA LYS A 155 21.35 -1.24 2.57
C LYS A 155 20.37 -1.69 1.50
N ARG A 156 20.69 -1.48 0.23
CA ARG A 156 19.84 -1.86 -0.90
C ARG A 156 19.55 -3.36 -0.90
N ASP A 157 20.58 -4.19 -0.83
CA ASP A 157 20.44 -5.64 -1.02
C ASP A 157 19.84 -6.34 0.24
N LEU A 158 19.96 -5.72 1.43
CA LEU A 158 19.29 -6.17 2.67
C LEU A 158 17.89 -5.60 2.88
N THR A 159 17.36 -4.78 1.97
CA THR A 159 16.00 -4.19 2.09
C THR A 159 14.95 -5.29 2.20
N HIS A 160 14.07 -5.19 3.20
CA HIS A 160 12.96 -6.12 3.39
C HIS A 160 11.96 -6.02 2.23
N GLU A 161 11.25 -7.09 1.90
CA GLU A 161 10.37 -7.16 0.74
C GLU A 161 9.15 -6.22 0.82
N LEU A 162 8.78 -5.82 2.04
CA LEU A 162 7.75 -4.80 2.31
C LEU A 162 8.32 -3.37 2.39
N ALA A 163 9.63 -3.21 2.35
CA ALA A 163 10.30 -1.91 2.44
C ALA A 163 10.72 -1.42 1.05
N TRP A 164 11.03 -0.12 0.96
CA TRP A 164 11.49 0.52 -0.27
C TRP A 164 12.86 1.14 -0.07
N TYR A 165 13.77 0.92 -1.02
CA TYR A 165 15.07 1.58 -1.06
C TYR A 165 15.04 2.67 -2.12
N ASP A 166 15.31 3.91 -1.72
CA ASP A 166 15.48 5.03 -2.64
C ASP A 166 16.62 5.93 -2.16
N ASN A 167 17.54 6.25 -3.08
CA ASN A 167 18.66 7.17 -2.88
C ASN A 167 19.43 7.01 -1.55
N GLY A 168 19.66 5.75 -1.16
CA GLY A 168 20.37 5.41 0.08
C GLY A 168 19.54 5.50 1.35
N ASN A 169 18.24 5.71 1.26
CA ASN A 169 17.29 5.59 2.36
C ASN A 169 16.50 4.28 2.24
N VAL A 170 16.06 3.75 3.38
CA VAL A 170 15.19 2.58 3.42
C VAL A 170 13.95 2.92 4.24
N TYR A 171 12.79 2.79 3.60
CA TYR A 171 11.49 3.13 4.16
C TYR A 171 10.71 1.85 4.42
N SER A 172 10.26 1.65 5.66
CA SER A 172 9.35 0.53 5.96
C SER A 172 7.96 0.80 5.37
N PHE A 173 7.15 -0.24 5.21
CA PHE A 173 5.77 -0.12 4.74
C PHE A 173 4.96 0.92 5.53
N MET A 174 5.03 0.88 6.87
CA MET A 174 4.31 1.83 7.72
C MET A 174 4.81 3.26 7.54
N GLU A 175 6.08 3.45 7.24
CA GLU A 175 6.62 4.79 7.00
C GLU A 175 6.17 5.35 5.67
N LEU A 176 6.15 4.53 4.61
CA LEU A 176 5.56 4.91 3.32
C LEU A 176 4.08 5.27 3.48
N TRP A 177 3.34 4.52 4.31
CA TRP A 177 1.94 4.82 4.60
C TRP A 177 1.76 6.13 5.40
N GLU A 178 2.59 6.38 6.42
CA GLU A 178 2.52 7.59 7.24
C GLU A 178 2.99 8.86 6.52
N MET A 179 3.71 8.73 5.41
CA MET A 179 4.19 9.87 4.64
C MET A 179 3.03 10.74 4.14
N SER A 180 3.29 12.05 4.18
CA SER A 180 2.46 12.99 3.46
C SER A 180 2.58 12.78 1.95
N LYS A 181 1.63 13.34 1.23
CA LYS A 181 1.62 13.38 -0.22
C LYS A 181 2.99 13.88 -0.74
N ASP A 182 3.49 15.01 -0.25
CA ASP A 182 4.70 15.62 -0.84
C ASP A 182 5.97 14.81 -0.54
N GLU A 183 5.98 14.07 0.56
CA GLU A 183 7.06 13.15 0.91
C GLU A 183 7.06 11.91 0.01
N ILE A 184 5.89 11.30 -0.24
CA ILE A 184 5.81 10.09 -1.10
C ILE A 184 6.28 10.38 -2.53
N LYS A 185 6.01 11.60 -3.02
CA LYS A 185 6.49 12.08 -4.32
C LYS A 185 8.01 12.16 -4.42
N SER A 186 8.70 12.41 -3.31
CA SER A 186 10.16 12.45 -3.30
C SER A 186 10.81 11.07 -3.23
N VAL A 187 10.00 10.02 -3.04
CA VAL A 187 10.42 8.63 -2.84
C VAL A 187 10.10 7.75 -4.06
N PHE A 188 9.01 8.04 -4.76
CA PHE A 188 8.63 7.42 -6.03
C PHE A 188 8.63 8.50 -7.11
N ASP A 189 9.51 8.36 -8.09
CA ASP A 189 9.65 9.34 -9.17
C ASP A 189 8.46 9.27 -10.16
N ASP A 190 7.85 8.08 -10.30
CA ASP A 190 6.66 7.84 -11.12
C ASP A 190 5.77 6.68 -10.60
N GLU A 191 4.64 6.45 -11.29
CA GLU A 191 3.66 5.41 -10.95
C GLU A 191 4.19 3.99 -11.22
N ASP A 192 5.08 3.82 -12.20
CA ASP A 192 5.61 2.51 -12.58
C ASP A 192 6.51 1.95 -11.46
N GLU A 193 7.32 2.81 -10.82
CA GLU A 193 8.10 2.44 -9.64
C GLU A 193 7.24 1.97 -8.47
N PHE A 194 6.07 2.58 -8.28
CA PHE A 194 5.15 2.20 -7.23
C PHE A 194 4.38 0.90 -7.55
N ASP A 195 4.03 0.66 -8.81
CA ASP A 195 3.45 -0.61 -9.25
C ASP A 195 4.45 -1.77 -9.06
N ASP A 196 5.73 -1.55 -9.39
CA ASP A 196 6.83 -2.48 -9.10
C ASP A 196 6.97 -2.78 -7.60
N TYR A 197 6.77 -1.78 -6.75
CA TYR A 197 6.74 -1.96 -5.29
C TYR A 197 5.53 -2.80 -4.85
N LYS A 198 4.33 -2.48 -5.35
CA LYS A 198 3.10 -3.22 -5.05
C LYS A 198 3.19 -4.69 -5.41
N GLU A 199 3.69 -5.02 -6.59
CA GLU A 199 3.85 -6.41 -7.03
C GLU A 199 4.75 -7.22 -6.09
N LYS A 200 5.79 -6.57 -5.54
CA LYS A 200 6.70 -7.19 -4.55
C LYS A 200 6.06 -7.28 -3.17
N ALA A 201 5.32 -6.27 -2.73
CA ALA A 201 4.77 -6.20 -1.38
C ALA A 201 3.54 -7.11 -1.17
N VAL A 202 2.62 -7.17 -2.14
CA VAL A 202 1.34 -7.90 -2.03
C VAL A 202 1.48 -9.36 -1.60
N PRO A 203 2.42 -10.16 -2.14
CA PRO A 203 2.63 -11.55 -1.68
C PRO A 203 2.95 -11.68 -0.18
N TYR A 204 3.59 -10.68 0.41
CA TYR A 204 4.05 -10.68 1.81
C TYR A 204 3.04 -10.06 2.78
N LEU A 205 2.11 -9.24 2.30
CA LEU A 205 1.03 -8.69 3.14
C LEU A 205 -0.03 -9.75 3.50
N GLY A 206 -0.10 -10.86 2.73
CA GLY A 206 -0.93 -12.02 3.01
C GLY A 206 -2.44 -11.78 2.81
N LYS A 207 -3.20 -12.84 2.52
CA LYS A 207 -4.66 -12.76 2.24
C LYS A 207 -5.54 -12.31 3.42
N ASN A 208 -4.99 -12.14 4.62
CA ASN A 208 -5.75 -11.90 5.86
C ASN A 208 -5.54 -10.51 6.48
N HIS A 209 -4.78 -9.61 5.86
CA HIS A 209 -4.58 -8.25 6.36
C HIS A 209 -5.27 -7.24 5.46
N GLN A 210 -6.60 -7.21 5.49
CA GLN A 210 -7.41 -6.19 4.81
C GLN A 210 -6.90 -4.76 5.16
N ASP A 211 -6.55 -4.53 6.42
CA ASP A 211 -5.94 -3.28 6.90
C ASP A 211 -4.61 -2.93 6.21
N CYS A 212 -3.81 -3.90 5.79
CA CYS A 212 -2.57 -3.64 5.05
C CYS A 212 -2.84 -3.34 3.57
N MET A 213 -3.85 -3.98 2.97
CA MET A 213 -4.25 -3.66 1.60
C MET A 213 -4.86 -2.25 1.53
N GLU A 214 -5.71 -1.87 2.47
CA GLU A 214 -6.26 -0.51 2.58
C GLU A 214 -5.17 0.55 2.70
N LYS A 215 -4.09 0.26 3.45
CA LYS A 215 -2.93 1.15 3.56
C LYS A 215 -2.11 1.23 2.28
N LEU A 216 -1.96 0.12 1.57
CA LEU A 216 -1.28 0.08 0.28
C LEU A 216 -2.06 0.90 -0.76
N ASP A 217 -3.39 0.81 -0.75
CA ASP A 217 -4.28 1.61 -1.59
C ASP A 217 -4.19 3.11 -1.25
N ASP A 218 -4.09 3.48 0.04
CA ASP A 218 -3.86 4.89 0.45
C ASP A 218 -2.52 5.43 -0.08
N ILE A 219 -1.46 4.61 -0.10
CA ILE A 219 -0.18 5.00 -0.72
C ILE A 219 -0.36 5.15 -2.25
N ASP A 220 -1.06 4.20 -2.91
CA ASP A 220 -1.37 4.22 -4.34
C ASP A 220 -2.08 5.52 -4.75
N ILE A 221 -3.08 5.92 -3.97
CA ILE A 221 -3.80 7.19 -4.15
C ILE A 221 -2.83 8.36 -4.04
N LYS A 222 -1.98 8.42 -3.01
CA LYS A 222 -1.03 9.53 -2.83
C LYS A 222 -0.06 9.65 -4.01
N VAL A 223 0.42 8.53 -4.56
CA VAL A 223 1.30 8.49 -5.75
C VAL A 223 0.55 8.96 -7.00
N LYS A 224 -0.63 8.39 -7.28
CA LYS A 224 -1.47 8.69 -8.46
C LYS A 224 -2.00 10.11 -8.51
N MET A 225 -2.24 10.71 -7.34
CA MET A 225 -2.60 12.13 -7.23
C MET A 225 -1.49 13.09 -7.71
N TYR A 226 -0.29 12.61 -8.08
CA TYR A 226 0.76 13.42 -8.73
C TYR A 226 0.97 13.10 -10.21
N GLY A 227 0.77 11.84 -10.63
CA GLY A 227 0.89 11.41 -12.03
C GLY A 227 -0.26 11.87 -12.94
N GLY A 228 -1.31 12.48 -12.37
CA GLY A 228 -2.44 12.99 -13.13
C GLY A 228 -3.40 11.89 -13.60
N ARG A 229 -3.23 10.66 -13.12
CA ARG A 229 -4.12 9.52 -13.37
C ARG A 229 -4.47 8.79 -12.08
N ILE A 230 -5.64 9.11 -11.56
CA ILE A 230 -6.74 8.20 -11.15
C ILE A 230 -7.53 8.91 -10.06
N LEU A 231 -8.82 9.06 -10.37
CA LEU A 231 -9.84 9.58 -9.46
C LEU A 231 -10.12 8.49 -8.42
N GLY A 232 -9.64 8.66 -7.19
CA GLY A 232 -10.08 7.86 -6.05
C GLY A 232 -11.48 8.29 -5.63
N GLU A 233 -12.13 7.51 -4.75
CA GLU A 233 -13.46 7.87 -4.22
C GLU A 233 -13.46 9.29 -3.62
N GLY A 234 -12.34 9.82 -3.12
CA GLY A 234 -12.20 11.22 -2.67
C GLY A 234 -12.37 12.31 -3.75
N ASP A 235 -12.43 11.95 -5.03
CA ASP A 235 -12.40 12.90 -6.15
C ASP A 235 -13.77 13.26 -6.74
N ALA A 236 -14.86 12.68 -6.23
CA ALA A 236 -16.22 13.01 -6.67
C ALA A 236 -16.54 14.53 -6.57
N ILE A 237 -15.87 15.22 -5.64
CA ILE A 237 -15.99 16.67 -5.42
C ILE A 237 -15.34 17.54 -6.52
N PHE A 238 -14.38 16.99 -7.28
CA PHE A 238 -13.71 17.68 -8.38
C PHE A 238 -14.44 17.47 -9.70
N LEU A 239 -15.40 16.55 -9.74
CA LEU A 239 -16.14 16.23 -10.94
C LEU A 239 -17.11 17.35 -11.29
N ARG A 240 -16.97 17.85 -12.52
CA ARG A 240 -17.98 18.70 -13.17
C ARG A 240 -19.03 17.85 -13.88
N TYR A 241 -18.63 16.71 -14.44
CA TYR A 241 -19.47 15.83 -15.24
C TYR A 241 -19.51 14.42 -14.65
N ILE A 242 -20.55 13.64 -14.98
CA ILE A 242 -20.73 12.25 -14.53
C ILE A 242 -19.41 11.45 -14.71
N GLU A 243 -19.01 10.68 -13.69
CA GLU A 243 -17.74 9.93 -13.57
C GLU A 243 -17.35 9.12 -14.81
N ASN A 244 -18.34 8.71 -15.60
CA ASN A 244 -18.18 7.85 -16.75
C ASN A 244 -17.72 8.55 -18.03
N ILE A 245 -17.35 9.82 -17.98
CA ILE A 245 -16.91 10.60 -19.15
C ILE A 245 -15.41 10.91 -19.05
N GLN A 246 -14.62 9.92 -18.62
CA GLN A 246 -13.16 9.99 -18.63
C GLN A 246 -12.63 9.30 -19.89
N PRO A 247 -12.05 10.04 -20.85
CA PRO A 247 -11.60 9.50 -22.12
C PRO A 247 -10.10 9.17 -22.17
N LEU A 248 -9.33 9.41 -21.11
CA LEU A 248 -7.90 9.70 -21.32
C LEU A 248 -6.99 8.46 -21.50
N SER A 249 -7.50 7.24 -21.32
CA SER A 249 -6.78 6.01 -21.65
C SER A 249 -7.68 4.76 -21.66
N SER A 250 -8.94 4.88 -22.11
CA SER A 250 -9.76 3.68 -22.26
C SER A 250 -9.40 3.00 -23.58
N PRO A 251 -8.98 1.71 -23.58
CA PRO A 251 -8.76 0.92 -24.80
C PRO A 251 -9.95 0.96 -25.78
N ALA A 252 -11.12 1.35 -25.30
CA ALA A 252 -12.31 1.60 -26.08
C ALA A 252 -12.10 2.67 -27.16
N ILE A 253 -11.60 3.85 -26.79
CA ILE A 253 -11.46 4.98 -27.73
C ILE A 253 -10.34 4.70 -28.74
N ASP A 254 -9.29 4.01 -28.31
CA ASP A 254 -8.22 3.50 -29.17
C ASP A 254 -8.73 2.53 -30.26
N SER A 255 -9.89 1.91 -30.07
CA SER A 255 -10.51 1.05 -31.09
C SER A 255 -11.18 1.83 -32.24
N ILE A 256 -11.42 3.14 -32.06
CA ILE A 256 -12.00 4.03 -33.08
C ILE A 256 -10.92 4.97 -33.64
N ILE A 257 -10.02 5.45 -32.78
CA ILE A 257 -9.04 6.49 -33.09
C ILE A 257 -7.66 5.87 -33.07
N ASP A 258 -6.85 6.20 -34.07
CA ASP A 258 -5.43 5.87 -34.07
C ASP A 258 -4.73 6.42 -32.81
N CYS A 259 -4.06 5.56 -32.05
CA CYS A 259 -3.48 5.90 -30.75
C CYS A 259 -2.48 7.06 -30.82
N GLU A 260 -1.69 7.17 -31.90
CA GLU A 260 -0.74 8.28 -32.06
C GLU A 260 -1.49 9.61 -32.22
N LYS A 261 -2.58 9.61 -32.99
CA LYS A 261 -3.42 10.82 -33.16
C LYS A 261 -4.13 11.20 -31.88
N LEU A 262 -4.66 10.22 -31.13
CA LEU A 262 -5.32 10.49 -29.85
C LEU A 262 -4.32 11.04 -28.83
N SER A 263 -3.15 10.40 -28.69
CA SER A 263 -2.09 10.86 -27.80
C SER A 263 -1.66 12.28 -28.12
N LYS A 264 -1.44 12.58 -29.42
CA LYS A 264 -1.13 13.94 -29.87
C LYS A 264 -2.22 14.95 -29.51
N PHE A 265 -3.50 14.60 -29.69
CA PHE A 265 -4.60 15.49 -29.30
C PHE A 265 -4.58 15.76 -27.79
N ILE A 266 -4.40 14.71 -26.97
CA ILE A 266 -4.32 14.83 -25.51
C ILE A 266 -3.16 15.76 -25.14
N ASP A 267 -1.96 15.51 -25.65
CA ASP A 267 -0.77 16.32 -25.34
C ASP A 267 -0.98 17.79 -25.70
N GLU A 268 -1.48 18.07 -26.91
CA GLU A 268 -1.60 19.42 -27.43
C GLU A 268 -2.78 20.22 -26.85
N ASN A 269 -3.89 19.55 -26.49
CA ASN A 269 -5.15 20.23 -26.16
C ASN A 269 -5.58 20.07 -24.71
N ILE A 270 -5.17 18.98 -24.06
CA ILE A 270 -5.56 18.66 -22.68
C ILE A 270 -4.36 18.89 -21.76
N GLU A 271 -3.24 18.22 -22.05
CA GLU A 271 -2.11 18.15 -21.14
C GLU A 271 -1.27 19.41 -21.13
N ALA A 272 -1.10 20.06 -22.28
CA ALA A 272 -0.54 21.40 -22.38
C ALA A 272 -1.30 22.44 -21.52
N LYS A 273 -2.56 22.18 -21.16
CA LYS A 273 -3.43 23.08 -20.38
C LYS A 273 -3.77 22.55 -18.99
N LYS A 274 -3.19 21.44 -18.55
CA LYS A 274 -3.56 20.78 -17.28
C LYS A 274 -3.34 21.64 -16.03
N HIS A 275 -2.40 22.58 -16.11
CA HIS A 275 -2.08 23.51 -15.03
C HIS A 275 -2.84 24.85 -15.14
N GLU A 276 -3.57 25.07 -16.23
CA GLU A 276 -4.43 26.23 -16.37
C GLU A 276 -5.78 25.94 -15.69
N LYS A 277 -6.32 26.92 -14.96
CA LYS A 277 -7.67 26.79 -14.41
C LYS A 277 -8.65 26.67 -15.58
N ARG A 278 -9.20 25.48 -15.76
CA ARG A 278 -10.10 25.18 -16.87
C ARG A 278 -11.33 26.10 -16.81
N PRO A 279 -11.72 26.77 -17.90
CA PRO A 279 -12.94 27.56 -17.92
C PRO A 279 -14.16 26.71 -17.51
N ASN A 280 -15.06 27.28 -16.71
CA ASN A 280 -16.24 26.55 -16.22
C ASN A 280 -17.26 26.28 -17.34
N ASN A 281 -17.10 26.93 -18.49
CA ASN A 281 -17.93 26.74 -19.67
C ASN A 281 -17.39 25.67 -20.66
N ASP A 282 -16.28 25.01 -20.35
CA ASP A 282 -15.72 23.96 -21.22
C ASP A 282 -16.63 22.73 -21.31
N ALA A 283 -16.77 22.19 -22.52
CA ALA A 283 -17.42 20.89 -22.74
C ALA A 283 -16.58 19.73 -22.17
N PRO A 284 -17.19 18.59 -21.79
CA PRO A 284 -16.46 17.41 -21.32
C PRO A 284 -15.38 16.95 -22.32
N TYR A 285 -14.24 16.44 -21.84
CA TYR A 285 -13.14 16.03 -22.75
C TYR A 285 -13.56 14.97 -23.77
N LEU A 286 -14.42 14.03 -23.39
CA LEU A 286 -14.94 13.03 -24.33
C LEU A 286 -15.71 13.69 -25.47
N TYR A 287 -16.51 14.72 -25.18
CA TYR A 287 -17.22 15.47 -26.21
C TYR A 287 -16.23 16.18 -27.13
N GLN A 288 -15.18 16.80 -26.57
CA GLN A 288 -14.13 17.44 -27.38
C GLN A 288 -13.41 16.44 -28.29
N ILE A 289 -13.16 15.21 -27.82
CA ILE A 289 -12.56 14.14 -28.63
C ILE A 289 -13.52 13.69 -29.73
N ILE A 290 -14.80 13.45 -29.40
CA ILE A 290 -15.83 13.07 -30.37
C ILE A 290 -15.94 14.12 -31.48
N ASP A 291 -15.97 15.39 -31.11
CA ASP A 291 -16.07 16.52 -32.04
C ASP A 291 -14.80 16.66 -32.90
N TYR A 292 -13.62 16.65 -32.27
CA TYR A 292 -12.34 16.80 -32.96
C TYR A 292 -12.09 15.70 -33.99
N PHE A 293 -12.37 14.44 -33.64
CA PHE A 293 -12.19 13.30 -34.52
C PHE A 293 -13.40 13.00 -35.41
N ASN A 294 -14.47 13.80 -35.33
CA ASN A 294 -15.72 13.61 -36.06
C ASN A 294 -16.29 12.19 -35.92
N ILE A 295 -16.24 11.64 -34.70
CA ILE A 295 -16.75 10.29 -34.43
C ILE A 295 -18.26 10.31 -34.58
N SER A 296 -18.81 9.43 -35.41
CA SER A 296 -20.27 9.34 -35.54
C SER A 296 -20.90 8.66 -34.32
N LYS A 297 -22.15 9.01 -34.02
CA LYS A 297 -22.94 8.34 -32.98
C LYS A 297 -22.94 6.82 -33.14
N LYS A 298 -23.00 6.33 -34.39
CA LYS A 298 -22.98 4.90 -34.68
C LYS A 298 -21.63 4.28 -34.31
N GLU A 299 -20.52 4.85 -34.74
CA GLU A 299 -19.17 4.35 -34.40
C GLU A 299 -18.95 4.30 -32.89
N PHE A 300 -19.36 5.35 -32.17
CA PHE A 300 -19.28 5.40 -30.72
C PHE A 300 -20.17 4.34 -30.05
N THR A 301 -21.41 4.18 -30.51
CA THR A 301 -22.35 3.18 -29.96
C THR A 301 -21.83 1.76 -30.20
N ASP A 302 -21.34 1.47 -31.42
CA ASP A 302 -20.79 0.17 -31.77
C ASP A 302 -19.56 -0.16 -30.91
N MET A 303 -18.71 0.83 -30.60
CA MET A 303 -17.61 0.69 -29.65
C MET A 303 -18.11 0.37 -28.24
N VAL A 304 -19.05 1.15 -27.69
CA VAL A 304 -19.61 0.90 -26.34
C VAL A 304 -20.17 -0.52 -26.25
N ILE A 305 -20.87 -1.01 -27.28
CA ILE A 305 -21.38 -2.38 -27.33
C ILE A 305 -20.24 -3.40 -27.31
N ARG A 306 -19.24 -3.26 -28.18
CA ARG A 306 -18.09 -4.18 -28.23
C ARG A 306 -17.33 -4.25 -26.91
N GLU A 307 -17.14 -3.12 -26.23
CA GLU A 307 -16.38 -3.08 -24.98
C GLU A 307 -17.16 -3.65 -23.80
N ARG A 308 -18.49 -3.46 -23.77
CA ARG A 308 -19.37 -4.16 -22.82
C ARG A 308 -19.30 -5.68 -22.96
N GLU A 309 -19.25 -6.19 -24.19
CA GLU A 309 -19.13 -7.63 -24.45
C GLU A 309 -17.81 -8.23 -23.97
N LYS A 310 -16.74 -7.42 -23.88
CA LYS A 310 -15.43 -7.83 -23.36
C LYS A 310 -15.34 -7.77 -21.82
N ALA A 311 -16.42 -7.40 -21.13
CA ALA A 311 -16.47 -7.20 -19.69
C ALA A 311 -15.43 -6.17 -19.16
N TYR A 312 -15.04 -5.20 -19.99
CA TYR A 312 -14.24 -4.07 -19.50
C TYR A 312 -15.14 -3.13 -18.67
N PRO A 313 -14.85 -2.90 -17.38
CA PRO A 313 -15.66 -2.02 -16.53
C PRO A 313 -15.60 -0.55 -16.97
N ALA A 314 -14.71 -0.19 -17.90
CA ALA A 314 -14.47 1.19 -18.33
C ALA A 314 -15.48 1.74 -19.37
N CYS A 315 -16.62 1.09 -19.62
CA CYS A 315 -17.59 1.49 -20.67
C CYS A 315 -19.06 1.45 -20.21
N ASP A 316 -19.36 2.05 -19.05
CA ASP A 316 -20.72 2.21 -18.52
C ASP A 316 -21.47 3.45 -19.07
N TYR A 317 -21.31 3.72 -20.37
CA TYR A 317 -22.06 4.79 -21.05
C TYR A 317 -23.52 4.39 -21.27
N THR A 318 -24.44 4.91 -20.45
CA THR A 318 -25.87 4.68 -20.66
C THR A 318 -26.33 5.20 -22.04
N ASN A 319 -27.44 4.66 -22.56
CA ASN A 319 -28.01 5.18 -23.80
C ASN A 319 -28.34 6.68 -23.68
N GLU A 320 -28.78 7.14 -22.51
CA GLU A 320 -29.04 8.55 -22.25
C GLU A 320 -27.76 9.39 -22.34
N THR A 321 -26.65 8.91 -21.78
CA THR A 321 -25.33 9.56 -21.92
C THR A 321 -24.93 9.69 -23.38
N ILE A 322 -25.10 8.62 -24.17
CA ILE A 322 -24.81 8.65 -25.61
C ILE A 322 -25.73 9.64 -26.33
N GLU A 323 -27.04 9.65 -26.05
CA GLU A 323 -27.96 10.63 -26.64
C GLU A 323 -27.56 12.07 -26.33
N LEU A 324 -27.12 12.35 -25.09
CA LEU A 324 -26.68 13.68 -24.68
C LEU A 324 -25.39 14.10 -25.40
N LEU A 325 -24.40 13.21 -25.53
CA LEU A 325 -23.14 13.48 -26.26
C LEU A 325 -23.39 13.83 -27.72
N PHE A 326 -24.42 13.24 -28.35
CA PHE A 326 -24.71 13.39 -29.77
C PHE A 326 -25.96 14.23 -30.07
N CYS A 327 -26.49 14.99 -29.10
CA CYS A 327 -27.74 15.73 -29.29
C CYS A 327 -27.61 17.01 -30.15
N GLY A 328 -26.38 17.45 -30.45
CA GLY A 328 -26.10 18.67 -31.23
C GLY A 328 -26.32 19.99 -30.48
N ASP A 329 -26.74 19.93 -29.22
CA ASP A 329 -26.94 21.08 -28.34
C ASP A 329 -25.96 20.98 -27.15
N VAL A 330 -24.89 21.79 -27.21
CA VAL A 330 -23.80 21.80 -26.22
C VAL A 330 -24.31 22.14 -24.82
N GLU A 331 -25.29 23.03 -24.71
CA GLU A 331 -25.82 23.45 -23.41
C GLU A 331 -26.71 22.38 -22.79
N LYS A 332 -27.57 21.75 -23.61
CA LYS A 332 -28.34 20.58 -23.19
C LYS A 332 -27.43 19.42 -22.76
N MET A 333 -26.37 19.17 -23.53
CA MET A 333 -25.37 18.15 -23.23
C MET A 333 -24.68 18.44 -21.90
N LYS A 334 -24.14 19.65 -21.69
CA LYS A 334 -23.45 20.01 -20.44
C LYS A 334 -24.35 19.88 -19.23
N LYS A 335 -25.57 20.42 -19.32
CA LYS A 335 -26.57 20.32 -18.25
C LYS A 335 -26.94 18.87 -17.95
N GLY A 336 -27.19 18.07 -18.98
CA GLY A 336 -27.59 16.67 -18.83
C GLY A 336 -26.47 15.76 -18.31
N LEU A 337 -25.21 16.12 -18.56
CA LEU A 337 -24.03 15.35 -18.13
C LEU A 337 -23.40 15.91 -16.85
N THR A 338 -23.98 16.95 -16.24
CA THR A 338 -23.46 17.56 -15.00
C THR A 338 -23.49 16.53 -13.86
N HIS A 339 -22.38 16.41 -13.12
CA HIS A 339 -22.29 15.51 -11.98
C HIS A 339 -23.32 15.90 -10.90
N GLU A 340 -23.80 14.95 -10.11
CA GLU A 340 -24.78 15.24 -9.07
C GLU A 340 -24.25 16.20 -7.99
N LEU A 341 -22.94 16.15 -7.72
CA LEU A 341 -22.25 17.06 -6.80
C LEU A 341 -21.88 18.41 -7.43
N ALA A 342 -21.99 18.54 -8.75
CA ALA A 342 -21.70 19.78 -9.47
C ALA A 342 -22.96 20.66 -9.61
N TRP A 343 -22.72 21.94 -9.85
CA TRP A 343 -23.75 22.94 -10.13
C TRP A 343 -23.65 23.43 -11.57
N TYR A 344 -24.76 23.48 -12.29
CA TYR A 344 -24.85 24.07 -13.61
C TYR A 344 -25.58 25.41 -13.52
N ASP A 345 -24.94 26.50 -13.95
CA ASP A 345 -25.56 27.82 -14.09
C ASP A 345 -25.09 28.54 -15.36
N ASN A 346 -26.05 28.98 -16.18
CA ASN A 346 -25.82 29.78 -17.39
C ASN A 346 -24.70 29.25 -18.30
N GLY A 347 -24.66 27.93 -18.50
CA GLY A 347 -23.62 27.27 -19.30
C GLY A 347 -22.27 27.14 -18.63
N ASN A 348 -22.17 27.40 -17.34
CA ASN A 348 -21.01 27.04 -16.53
C ASN A 348 -21.34 25.82 -15.68
N VAL A 349 -20.36 24.94 -15.52
CA VAL A 349 -20.42 23.80 -14.62
C VAL A 349 -19.34 23.98 -13.57
N TYR A 350 -19.76 24.00 -12.32
CA TYR A 350 -18.91 24.22 -11.15
C TYR A 350 -18.85 22.94 -10.34
N SER A 351 -17.65 22.40 -10.12
CA SER A 351 -17.49 21.29 -9.19
C SER A 351 -17.72 21.76 -7.75
N PHE A 352 -17.99 20.81 -6.84
CA PHE A 352 -18.13 21.11 -5.42
C PHE A 352 -16.87 21.82 -4.87
N HIS A 353 -15.69 21.36 -5.29
CA HIS A 353 -14.42 21.96 -4.91
C HIS A 353 -14.32 23.42 -5.38
N GLU A 354 -14.72 23.72 -6.61
CA GLU A 354 -14.67 25.09 -7.13
C GLU A 354 -15.60 26.03 -6.39
N LEU A 355 -16.81 25.57 -6.07
CA LEU A 355 -17.75 26.34 -5.25
C LEU A 355 -17.19 26.61 -3.84
N TRP A 356 -16.39 25.69 -3.30
CA TRP A 356 -15.72 25.88 -2.01
C TRP A 356 -14.59 26.92 -2.06
N GLU A 357 -13.80 26.94 -3.13
CA GLU A 357 -12.70 27.89 -3.31
C GLU A 357 -13.16 29.31 -3.65
N MET A 358 -14.36 29.46 -4.21
CA MET A 358 -14.92 30.76 -4.56
C MET A 358 -15.02 31.72 -3.39
N SER A 359 -14.76 32.99 -3.67
CA SER A 359 -15.08 34.10 -2.78
C SER A 359 -16.59 34.19 -2.52
N LYS A 360 -16.95 34.93 -1.47
CA LYS A 360 -18.35 35.15 -1.11
C LYS A 360 -19.16 35.79 -2.25
N ASP A 361 -18.58 36.75 -2.96
CA ASP A 361 -19.25 37.46 -4.04
C ASP A 361 -19.44 36.57 -5.27
N GLU A 362 -18.48 35.69 -5.55
CA GLU A 362 -18.59 34.69 -6.61
C GLU A 362 -19.70 33.68 -6.31
N ILE A 363 -19.75 33.11 -5.09
CA ILE A 363 -20.81 32.17 -4.69
C ILE A 363 -22.19 32.84 -4.82
N LYS A 364 -22.33 34.10 -4.40
CA LYS A 364 -23.59 34.84 -4.55
C LYS A 364 -23.98 35.10 -5.99
N SER A 365 -23.01 35.26 -6.88
CA SER A 365 -23.27 35.40 -8.31
C SER A 365 -23.69 34.08 -8.95
N VAL A 366 -23.25 32.94 -8.41
CA VAL A 366 -23.61 31.60 -8.89
C VAL A 366 -24.98 31.16 -8.38
N PHE A 367 -25.32 31.52 -7.14
CA PHE A 367 -26.62 31.27 -6.50
C PHE A 367 -27.38 32.60 -6.33
N ASP A 368 -27.69 33.25 -7.45
CA ASP A 368 -28.26 34.60 -7.46
C ASP A 368 -29.77 34.62 -7.17
N LYS A 369 -30.45 33.47 -7.29
CA LYS A 369 -31.88 33.35 -6.96
C LYS A 369 -32.10 32.73 -5.59
N GLU A 370 -33.14 33.23 -4.95
CA GLU A 370 -33.59 32.72 -3.66
C GLU A 370 -33.95 31.23 -3.77
N GLY A 371 -33.40 30.41 -2.87
CA GLY A 371 -33.65 28.97 -2.79
C GLY A 371 -32.65 28.09 -3.54
N GLU A 372 -31.91 28.59 -4.55
CA GLU A 372 -31.03 27.75 -5.38
C GLU A 372 -29.92 27.05 -4.58
N PHE A 373 -29.34 27.74 -3.61
CA PHE A 373 -28.34 27.13 -2.74
C PHE A 373 -28.93 26.07 -1.81
N ASP A 374 -30.16 26.28 -1.32
CA ASP A 374 -30.81 25.30 -0.45
C ASP A 374 -31.16 24.03 -1.24
N ASP A 375 -31.65 24.17 -2.48
CA ASP A 375 -31.85 23.06 -3.41
C ASP A 375 -30.54 22.30 -3.69
N TYR A 376 -29.45 23.03 -3.95
CA TYR A 376 -28.13 22.43 -4.14
C TYR A 376 -27.65 21.67 -2.89
N LYS A 377 -27.83 22.28 -1.71
CA LYS A 377 -27.45 21.67 -0.43
C LYS A 377 -28.23 20.39 -0.18
N GLU A 378 -29.55 20.39 -0.37
CA GLU A 378 -30.39 19.19 -0.21
C GLU A 378 -29.98 18.06 -1.15
N LYS A 379 -29.58 18.40 -2.39
CA LYS A 379 -29.08 17.42 -3.37
C LYS A 379 -27.74 16.80 -2.95
N VAL A 380 -26.80 17.61 -2.47
CA VAL A 380 -25.41 17.19 -2.21
C VAL A 380 -25.23 16.56 -0.82
N LEU A 381 -26.01 16.98 0.17
CA LEU A 381 -25.85 16.55 1.56
C LEU A 381 -25.88 15.02 1.75
N PRO A 382 -26.83 14.24 1.18
CA PRO A 382 -26.87 12.79 1.37
C PRO A 382 -25.59 12.08 0.89
N TYR A 383 -25.00 12.58 -0.21
CA TYR A 383 -23.77 12.03 -0.75
C TYR A 383 -22.55 12.34 0.14
N LEU A 384 -22.48 13.55 0.68
CA LEU A 384 -21.40 13.93 1.58
C LEU A 384 -21.52 13.23 2.95
N GLU A 385 -22.73 13.05 3.49
CA GLU A 385 -22.94 12.35 4.76
C GLU A 385 -22.58 10.86 4.66
N THR A 386 -22.85 10.24 3.52
CA THR A 386 -22.61 8.80 3.33
C THR A 386 -21.14 8.50 3.05
N ASN A 387 -20.47 9.36 2.27
CA ASN A 387 -19.17 9.03 1.68
C ASN A 387 -18.04 9.99 2.10
N TYR A 388 -18.34 11.15 2.68
CA TYR A 388 -17.37 12.27 2.80
C TYR A 388 -17.60 13.15 4.04
N GLU A 389 -17.66 12.58 5.24
CA GLU A 389 -17.99 13.32 6.49
C GLU A 389 -17.09 14.56 6.71
N SER A 390 -15.82 14.49 6.30
CA SER A 390 -14.85 15.61 6.37
C SER A 390 -15.24 16.83 5.50
N TYR A 391 -16.16 16.67 4.54
CA TYR A 391 -16.61 17.71 3.61
C TYR A 391 -17.89 18.42 4.06
N LEU A 392 -18.56 17.94 5.11
CA LEU A 392 -19.73 18.62 5.69
C LEU A 392 -19.38 20.03 6.19
N ASN A 393 -18.17 20.20 6.74
CA ASN A 393 -17.65 21.51 7.14
C ASN A 393 -17.47 22.46 5.95
N LYS A 394 -17.14 21.93 4.76
CA LYS A 394 -16.97 22.72 3.53
C LYS A 394 -18.33 23.11 2.96
N LEU A 395 -19.32 22.21 2.98
CA LEU A 395 -20.70 22.52 2.59
C LEU A 395 -21.31 23.61 3.50
N ASP A 396 -21.09 23.53 4.82
CA ASP A 396 -21.51 24.56 5.77
C ASP A 396 -20.83 25.92 5.49
N TYR A 397 -19.54 25.89 5.13
CA TYR A 397 -18.81 27.08 4.73
C TYR A 397 -19.37 27.74 3.47
N ILE A 398 -19.68 26.97 2.42
CA ILE A 398 -20.33 27.49 1.20
C ILE A 398 -21.70 28.08 1.58
N SER A 399 -22.46 27.39 2.44
CA SER A 399 -23.78 27.84 2.91
C SER A 399 -23.74 29.20 3.60
N LYS A 400 -22.77 29.42 4.50
CA LYS A 400 -22.56 30.70 5.18
C LYS A 400 -22.28 31.83 4.19
N ARG A 401 -21.50 31.56 3.13
CA ARG A 401 -21.17 32.56 2.11
C ARG A 401 -22.35 32.89 1.20
N ALA A 402 -23.12 31.89 0.79
CA ALA A 402 -24.32 32.08 -0.02
C ALA A 402 -25.37 32.95 0.69
N LYS A 403 -25.62 32.70 1.98
CA LYS A 403 -26.69 33.37 2.75
C LYS A 403 -26.35 34.78 3.26
N GLY A 404 -25.07 35.15 3.31
CA GLY A 404 -24.62 36.48 3.73
C GLY A 404 -23.98 36.49 5.11
#